data_AF-A0A2D7PE55-F1
#
_entry.id   AF-A0A2D7PE55-F1
#
_cell.length_a   1.000
_cell.length_b   1.000
_cell.length_c   1.000
_cell.angle_alpha   90.00
_cell.angle_beta   90.00
_cell.angle_gamma   90.00
#
_symmetry.space_group_name_H-M   'P 1'
#
loop_
_entity.id
_entity.type
_entity.pdbx_description
1 polymer ?
#
loop_
_entity_poly.entity_id
_entity_poly.type
_entity_poly.pdbx_seq_one_letter_code
_entity_poly.pdbx_strand_id
1 'polypeptide(L)'
;MVKKKKKRNKKKKIKNKKNILKRKKIKNYIKRKNKSKFKSSKKKNKTKESLISKFKFFINKILTKFKIYVEKINIRIAISKLKKIEKLQIKEKQFLESKERKIQDRRDLLLKQIKQEERSKIVEQKDHLWKLGDRFKLIRDRYKAYKQKLRDQQLEELEIRRKSREEAKAILEQQKAENEVKKKVEERLERYSRNMKSIVFQINKRYLARKRSPLRFVDNIAENGECFIKNEDAPTDKDYLILLFINGDSAVERLSNPISIEDKTDMGNIKKFEPKDIFDASDFIIERLAIMFDNERKLQKSI
;
A
#
# COMPACT_ATOMS: atom_id res chain seq x y z
N MET A 1 -112.77 -139.78 -88.80
CA MET A 1 -113.08 -139.35 -90.18
C MET A 1 -112.89 -137.84 -90.34
N VAL A 2 -112.16 -137.43 -91.40
CA VAL A 2 -112.33 -136.18 -92.16
C VAL A 2 -111.79 -134.82 -91.59
N LYS A 3 -111.10 -134.09 -92.50
CA LYS A 3 -110.64 -132.67 -92.51
C LYS A 3 -109.37 -132.34 -91.70
N LYS A 4 -108.14 -132.40 -92.25
CA LYS A 4 -107.57 -131.72 -93.45
C LYS A 4 -107.85 -130.19 -93.48
N LYS A 5 -106.75 -129.41 -93.54
CA LYS A 5 -106.64 -128.00 -94.01
C LYS A 5 -107.20 -126.85 -93.11
N LYS A 6 -106.55 -126.62 -91.95
CA LYS A 6 -106.04 -125.27 -91.57
C LYS A 6 -104.52 -125.33 -91.35
N LYS A 7 -103.89 -125.91 -92.38
CA LYS A 7 -102.48 -125.78 -92.73
C LYS A 7 -102.13 -124.30 -92.93
N ARG A 8 -100.88 -123.96 -92.60
CA ARG A 8 -100.02 -122.94 -93.23
C ARG A 8 -100.05 -121.46 -92.80
N ASN A 9 -101.10 -120.87 -92.20
CA ASN A 9 -101.12 -119.41 -91.97
C ASN A 9 -100.76 -118.82 -90.58
N LYS A 10 -100.78 -119.55 -89.46
CA LYS A 10 -100.30 -118.99 -88.15
C LYS A 10 -98.83 -119.30 -87.84
N LYS A 11 -98.22 -120.28 -88.52
CA LYS A 11 -96.77 -120.56 -88.46
C LYS A 11 -95.87 -119.40 -88.96
N LYS A 12 -96.41 -118.39 -89.68
CA LYS A 12 -95.67 -117.15 -90.07
C LYS A 12 -95.79 -115.99 -89.06
N LYS A 13 -96.94 -115.77 -88.41
CA LYS A 13 -97.09 -114.71 -87.39
C LYS A 13 -96.30 -115.02 -86.10
N ILE A 14 -96.05 -116.29 -85.82
CA ILE A 14 -95.23 -116.75 -84.68
C ILE A 14 -93.72 -116.47 -84.89
N LYS A 15 -93.25 -116.33 -86.14
CA LYS A 15 -91.84 -116.03 -86.46
C LYS A 15 -91.52 -114.52 -86.43
N ASN A 16 -92.44 -113.66 -86.92
CA ASN A 16 -92.20 -112.20 -86.94
C ASN A 16 -92.37 -111.51 -85.58
N LYS A 17 -93.30 -111.92 -84.71
CA LYS A 17 -93.39 -111.35 -83.35
C LYS A 17 -92.19 -111.74 -82.47
N LYS A 18 -91.64 -112.95 -82.63
CA LYS A 18 -90.42 -113.39 -81.91
C LYS A 18 -89.16 -112.61 -82.33
N ASN A 19 -89.04 -112.20 -83.60
CA ASN A 19 -87.91 -111.38 -84.07
C ASN A 19 -87.99 -109.90 -83.63
N ILE A 20 -89.21 -109.34 -83.53
CA ILE A 20 -89.42 -107.98 -82.98
C ILE A 20 -89.10 -107.94 -81.47
N LEU A 21 -89.47 -108.98 -80.72
CA LEU A 21 -89.09 -109.10 -79.31
C LEU A 21 -87.56 -109.27 -79.10
N LYS A 22 -86.86 -109.98 -79.99
CA LYS A 22 -85.39 -110.12 -79.92
C LYS A 22 -84.67 -108.80 -80.21
N ARG A 23 -85.10 -108.03 -81.22
CA ARG A 23 -84.52 -106.70 -81.52
C ARG A 23 -84.79 -105.66 -80.42
N LYS A 24 -85.95 -105.67 -79.76
CA LYS A 24 -86.24 -104.81 -78.60
C LYS A 24 -85.44 -105.20 -77.34
N LYS A 25 -85.19 -106.50 -77.11
CA LYS A 25 -84.36 -106.97 -75.98
C LYS A 25 -82.89 -106.56 -76.11
N ILE A 26 -82.32 -106.58 -77.32
CA ILE A 26 -80.92 -106.20 -77.58
C ILE A 26 -80.71 -104.67 -77.44
N LYS A 27 -81.62 -103.85 -77.97
CA LYS A 27 -81.55 -102.37 -77.82
C LYS A 27 -81.69 -101.92 -76.36
N ASN A 28 -82.54 -102.57 -75.57
CA ASN A 28 -82.66 -102.28 -74.13
C ASN A 28 -81.47 -102.80 -73.30
N TYR A 29 -80.81 -103.87 -73.73
CA TYR A 29 -79.60 -104.36 -73.07
C TYR A 29 -78.41 -103.40 -73.25
N ILE A 30 -78.25 -102.83 -74.45
CA ILE A 30 -77.19 -101.84 -74.75
C ILE A 30 -77.45 -100.51 -74.03
N LYS A 31 -78.71 -100.05 -73.95
CA LYS A 31 -79.08 -98.85 -73.15
C LYS A 31 -78.88 -99.06 -71.64
N ARG A 32 -79.01 -100.29 -71.13
CA ARG A 32 -78.69 -100.63 -69.73
C ARG A 32 -77.17 -100.77 -69.48
N LYS A 33 -76.41 -101.32 -70.42
CA LYS A 33 -74.95 -101.50 -70.31
C LYS A 33 -74.17 -100.17 -70.38
N ASN A 34 -74.67 -99.19 -71.14
CA ASN A 34 -74.05 -97.85 -71.20
C ASN A 34 -74.47 -96.93 -70.05
N LYS A 35 -75.68 -97.10 -69.47
CA LYS A 35 -76.06 -96.45 -68.20
C LYS A 35 -75.36 -97.08 -66.97
N SER A 36 -74.94 -98.34 -67.04
CA SER A 36 -74.22 -99.00 -65.93
C SER A 36 -72.71 -98.72 -65.92
N LYS A 37 -72.07 -98.39 -67.06
CA LYS A 37 -70.65 -98.01 -67.12
C LYS A 37 -70.36 -96.56 -66.75
N PHE A 38 -71.31 -95.63 -66.93
CA PHE A 38 -71.12 -94.21 -66.59
C PHE A 38 -71.55 -93.82 -65.17
N LYS A 39 -72.31 -94.68 -64.46
CA LYS A 39 -72.72 -94.45 -63.07
C LYS A 39 -71.85 -95.18 -62.03
N SER A 40 -71.05 -96.16 -62.44
CA SER A 40 -70.13 -96.90 -61.55
C SER A 40 -68.78 -96.21 -61.32
N SER A 41 -68.44 -95.16 -62.08
CA SER A 41 -67.17 -94.41 -61.94
C SER A 41 -67.27 -93.15 -61.08
N LYS A 42 -68.46 -92.65 -60.72
CA LYS A 42 -68.63 -91.39 -59.96
C LYS A 42 -69.04 -91.52 -58.49
N LYS A 43 -69.32 -92.74 -57.98
CA LYS A 43 -69.73 -92.92 -56.56
C LYS A 43 -68.76 -93.71 -55.68
N LYS A 44 -67.70 -94.34 -56.22
CA LYS A 44 -66.63 -94.97 -55.42
C LYS A 44 -65.52 -94.00 -54.97
N ASN A 45 -65.47 -92.78 -55.51
CA ASN A 45 -64.42 -91.80 -55.17
C ASN A 45 -64.80 -90.93 -53.95
N LYS A 46 -66.09 -90.59 -53.77
CA LYS A 46 -66.54 -89.73 -52.64
C LYS A 46 -66.40 -90.36 -51.25
N THR A 47 -66.50 -91.68 -51.12
CA THR A 47 -66.40 -92.35 -49.81
C THR A 47 -64.95 -92.57 -49.36
N LYS A 48 -64.02 -92.83 -50.29
CA LYS A 48 -62.57 -92.91 -50.01
C LYS A 48 -61.97 -91.53 -49.71
N GLU A 49 -62.32 -90.48 -50.46
CA GLU A 49 -61.86 -89.10 -50.20
C GLU A 49 -62.37 -88.55 -48.85
N SER A 50 -63.60 -88.90 -48.44
CA SER A 50 -64.14 -88.57 -47.11
C SER A 50 -63.36 -89.24 -45.97
N LEU A 51 -62.96 -90.50 -46.14
CA LEU A 51 -62.18 -91.21 -45.12
C LEU A 51 -60.73 -90.70 -45.04
N ILE A 52 -60.11 -90.40 -46.18
CA ILE A 52 -58.75 -89.83 -46.25
C ILE A 52 -58.72 -88.41 -45.67
N SER A 53 -59.73 -87.57 -45.93
CA SER A 53 -59.82 -86.23 -45.35
C SER A 53 -60.09 -86.27 -43.84
N LYS A 54 -60.94 -87.21 -43.36
CA LYS A 54 -61.13 -87.44 -41.92
C LYS A 54 -59.86 -87.96 -41.22
N PHE A 55 -59.11 -88.87 -41.86
CA PHE A 55 -57.82 -89.34 -41.36
C PHE A 55 -56.77 -88.22 -41.34
N LYS A 56 -56.66 -87.42 -42.42
CA LYS A 56 -55.81 -86.22 -42.46
C LYS A 56 -56.18 -85.22 -41.37
N PHE A 57 -57.47 -84.99 -41.14
CA PHE A 57 -57.94 -84.11 -40.07
C PHE A 57 -57.58 -84.66 -38.68
N PHE A 58 -57.68 -85.97 -38.47
CA PHE A 58 -57.30 -86.62 -37.21
C PHE A 58 -55.78 -86.57 -36.97
N ILE A 59 -54.96 -86.84 -38.00
CA ILE A 59 -53.50 -86.72 -37.95
C ILE A 59 -53.10 -85.25 -37.70
N ASN A 60 -53.70 -84.30 -38.41
CA ASN A 60 -53.46 -82.88 -38.15
C ASN A 60 -53.90 -82.46 -36.74
N LYS A 61 -54.99 -83.02 -36.21
CA LYS A 61 -55.45 -82.79 -34.82
C LYS A 61 -54.47 -83.36 -33.80
N ILE A 62 -53.82 -84.49 -34.09
CA ILE A 62 -52.77 -85.07 -33.25
C ILE A 62 -51.48 -84.23 -33.34
N LEU A 63 -51.06 -83.86 -34.55
CA LEU A 63 -49.87 -83.04 -34.79
C LEU A 63 -50.00 -81.64 -34.15
N THR A 64 -51.18 -81.03 -34.23
CA THR A 64 -51.46 -79.75 -33.56
C THR A 64 -51.43 -79.89 -32.05
N LYS A 65 -52.03 -80.96 -31.47
CA LYS A 65 -51.90 -81.25 -30.03
C LYS A 65 -50.45 -81.47 -29.60
N PHE A 66 -49.66 -82.17 -30.41
CA PHE A 66 -48.22 -82.38 -30.17
C PHE A 66 -47.44 -81.07 -30.25
N LYS A 67 -47.70 -80.21 -31.25
CA LYS A 67 -47.12 -78.87 -31.35
C LYS A 67 -47.43 -78.02 -30.13
N ILE A 68 -48.69 -77.97 -29.71
CA ILE A 68 -49.14 -77.26 -28.50
C ILE A 68 -48.42 -77.80 -27.26
N TYR A 69 -48.22 -79.11 -27.17
CA TYR A 69 -47.50 -79.74 -26.05
C TYR A 69 -46.01 -79.35 -26.02
N VAL A 70 -45.32 -79.40 -27.17
CA VAL A 70 -43.93 -78.95 -27.30
C VAL A 70 -43.79 -77.47 -26.99
N GLU A 71 -44.70 -76.62 -27.50
CA GLU A 71 -44.75 -75.20 -27.17
C GLU A 71 -44.96 -74.96 -25.67
N LYS A 72 -45.85 -75.70 -25.00
CA LYS A 72 -46.03 -75.61 -23.55
C LYS A 72 -44.76 -75.95 -22.75
N ILE A 73 -43.99 -76.95 -23.19
CA ILE A 73 -42.70 -77.28 -22.57
C ILE A 73 -41.70 -76.14 -22.76
N ASN A 74 -41.61 -75.59 -23.98
CA ASN A 74 -40.75 -74.45 -24.28
C ASN A 74 -41.13 -73.22 -23.45
N ILE A 75 -42.43 -72.95 -23.27
CA ILE A 75 -42.95 -71.87 -22.42
C ILE A 75 -42.54 -72.09 -20.96
N ARG A 76 -42.64 -73.33 -20.43
CA ARG A 76 -42.20 -73.63 -19.05
C ARG A 76 -40.69 -73.42 -18.86
N ILE A 77 -39.88 -73.84 -19.84
CA ILE A 77 -38.42 -73.63 -19.83
C ILE A 77 -38.10 -72.13 -19.93
N ALA A 78 -38.85 -71.37 -20.72
CA ALA A 78 -38.70 -69.92 -20.81
C ALA A 78 -39.04 -69.23 -19.48
N ILE A 79 -40.13 -69.63 -18.82
CA ILE A 79 -40.54 -69.10 -17.50
C ILE A 79 -39.47 -69.39 -16.44
N SER A 80 -38.89 -70.59 -16.41
CA SER A 80 -37.84 -70.92 -15.43
C SER A 80 -36.55 -70.14 -15.69
N LYS A 81 -36.17 -69.91 -16.96
CA LYS A 81 -35.06 -69.03 -17.34
C LYS A 81 -35.33 -67.58 -16.93
N LEU A 82 -36.54 -67.05 -17.17
CA LEU A 82 -36.94 -65.71 -16.76
C LEU A 82 -36.85 -65.52 -15.24
N LYS A 83 -37.38 -66.47 -14.45
CA LYS A 83 -37.24 -66.45 -12.98
C LYS A 83 -35.78 -66.48 -12.52
N LYS A 84 -34.89 -67.16 -13.25
CA LYS A 84 -33.46 -67.19 -12.93
C LYS A 84 -32.78 -65.86 -13.26
N ILE A 85 -33.14 -65.25 -14.39
CA ILE A 85 -32.67 -63.91 -14.79
C ILE A 85 -33.11 -62.87 -13.77
N GLU A 86 -34.38 -62.90 -13.35
CA GLU A 86 -34.94 -61.97 -12.35
C GLU A 86 -34.19 -62.08 -11.01
N LYS A 87 -33.91 -63.30 -10.53
CA LYS A 87 -33.09 -63.51 -9.32
C LYS A 87 -31.66 -62.97 -9.46
N LEU A 88 -31.05 -63.09 -10.64
CA LEU A 88 -29.71 -62.54 -10.89
C LEU A 88 -29.74 -61.00 -10.90
N GLN A 89 -30.76 -60.39 -11.52
CA GLN A 89 -30.95 -58.94 -11.52
C GLN A 89 -31.13 -58.37 -10.11
N ILE A 90 -31.86 -59.07 -9.22
CA ILE A 90 -32.00 -58.64 -7.81
C ILE A 90 -30.65 -58.67 -7.08
N LYS A 91 -29.85 -59.72 -7.28
CA LYS A 91 -28.51 -59.82 -6.68
C LYS A 91 -27.55 -58.76 -7.22
N GLU A 92 -27.62 -58.49 -8.52
CA GLU A 92 -26.83 -57.43 -9.16
C GLU A 92 -27.20 -56.05 -8.59
N LYS A 93 -28.49 -55.75 -8.43
CA LYS A 93 -28.96 -54.52 -7.77
C LYS A 93 -28.45 -54.39 -6.34
N GLN A 94 -28.54 -55.45 -5.53
CA GLN A 94 -28.04 -55.45 -4.15
C GLN A 94 -26.51 -55.24 -4.08
N PHE A 95 -25.78 -55.84 -5.01
CA PHE A 95 -24.33 -55.65 -5.11
C PHE A 95 -23.97 -54.22 -5.51
N LEU A 96 -24.68 -53.65 -6.50
CA LEU A 96 -24.51 -52.26 -6.92
C LEU A 96 -24.80 -51.30 -5.77
N GLU A 97 -25.92 -51.48 -5.06
CA GLU A 97 -26.29 -50.67 -3.89
C GLU A 97 -25.23 -50.75 -2.78
N SER A 98 -24.71 -51.95 -2.50
CA SER A 98 -23.63 -52.15 -1.52
C SER A 98 -22.33 -51.45 -1.93
N LYS A 99 -22.03 -51.43 -3.24
CA LYS A 99 -20.86 -50.74 -3.79
C LYS A 99 -21.04 -49.22 -3.70
N GLU A 100 -22.23 -48.72 -4.00
CA GLU A 100 -22.56 -47.28 -3.89
C GLU A 100 -22.45 -46.78 -2.45
N ARG A 101 -22.97 -47.54 -1.46
CA ARG A 101 -22.82 -47.22 -0.03
C ARG A 101 -21.35 -47.13 0.38
N LYS A 102 -20.52 -48.10 0.00
CA LYS A 102 -19.06 -48.06 0.28
C LYS A 102 -18.37 -46.85 -0.36
N ILE A 103 -18.79 -46.44 -1.55
CA ILE A 103 -18.27 -45.25 -2.21
C ILE A 103 -18.70 -43.98 -1.46
N GLN A 104 -19.96 -43.92 -0.98
CA GLN A 104 -20.47 -42.82 -0.17
C GLN A 104 -19.74 -42.72 1.17
N ASP A 105 -19.61 -43.82 1.91
CA ASP A 105 -18.89 -43.85 3.19
C ASP A 105 -17.43 -43.37 3.04
N ARG A 106 -16.75 -43.80 1.97
CA ARG A 106 -15.40 -43.36 1.65
C ARG A 106 -15.35 -41.87 1.32
N ARG A 107 -16.32 -41.35 0.57
CA ARG A 107 -16.43 -39.91 0.27
C ARG A 107 -16.65 -39.10 1.55
N ASP A 108 -17.51 -39.57 2.45
CA ASP A 108 -17.79 -38.89 3.72
C ASP A 108 -16.58 -38.87 4.64
N LEU A 109 -15.81 -39.97 4.69
CA LEU A 109 -14.58 -40.04 5.47
C LEU A 109 -13.50 -39.09 4.91
N LEU A 110 -13.33 -39.07 3.58
CA LEU A 110 -12.42 -38.13 2.91
C LEU A 110 -12.85 -36.67 3.15
N LEU A 111 -14.14 -36.38 3.08
CA LEU A 111 -14.66 -35.04 3.35
C LEU A 111 -14.36 -34.60 4.78
N LYS A 112 -14.48 -35.51 5.75
CA LYS A 112 -14.13 -35.23 7.16
C LYS A 112 -12.64 -34.96 7.32
N GLN A 113 -11.79 -35.75 6.67
CA GLN A 113 -10.32 -35.55 6.71
C GLN A 113 -9.94 -34.20 6.10
N ILE A 114 -10.45 -33.89 4.89
CA ILE A 114 -10.21 -32.60 4.23
C ILE A 114 -10.65 -31.44 5.13
N LYS A 115 -11.85 -31.53 5.74
CA LYS A 115 -12.32 -30.49 6.67
C LYS A 115 -11.44 -30.33 7.91
N GLN A 116 -10.87 -31.41 8.44
CA GLN A 116 -9.95 -31.33 9.57
C GLN A 116 -8.63 -30.68 9.18
N GLU A 117 -8.06 -31.06 8.04
CA GLU A 117 -6.84 -30.45 7.49
C GLU A 117 -7.03 -28.96 7.15
N GLU A 118 -8.17 -28.57 6.61
CA GLU A 118 -8.49 -27.16 6.37
C GLU A 118 -8.57 -26.39 7.68
N ARG A 119 -9.24 -26.96 8.70
CA ARG A 119 -9.33 -26.33 10.03
C ARG A 119 -7.95 -26.15 10.67
N SER A 120 -7.07 -27.15 10.62
CA SER A 120 -5.72 -27.02 11.18
C SER A 120 -4.92 -25.93 10.46
N LYS A 121 -4.95 -25.92 9.11
CA LYS A 121 -4.30 -24.86 8.31
C LYS A 121 -4.83 -23.47 8.65
N ILE A 122 -6.14 -23.31 8.83
CA ILE A 122 -6.74 -22.03 9.21
C ILE A 122 -6.26 -21.59 10.61
N VAL A 123 -6.16 -22.51 11.57
CA VAL A 123 -5.68 -22.19 12.92
C VAL A 123 -4.20 -21.78 12.88
N GLU A 124 -3.35 -22.50 12.15
CA GLU A 124 -1.93 -22.15 11.97
C GLU A 124 -1.76 -20.76 11.33
N GLN A 125 -2.53 -20.47 10.28
CA GLN A 125 -2.52 -19.16 9.64
C GLN A 125 -2.96 -18.05 10.59
N LYS A 126 -3.98 -18.30 11.41
CA LYS A 126 -4.44 -17.35 12.44
C LYS A 126 -3.35 -17.11 13.49
N ASP A 127 -2.73 -18.16 14.01
CA ASP A 127 -1.65 -18.02 15.01
C ASP A 127 -0.45 -17.24 14.43
N HIS A 128 -0.07 -17.51 13.18
CA HIS A 128 0.95 -16.73 12.49
C HIS A 128 0.57 -15.25 12.35
N LEU A 129 -0.68 -14.94 11.96
CA LEU A 129 -1.17 -13.57 11.88
C LEU A 129 -1.17 -12.86 13.24
N TRP A 130 -1.54 -13.56 14.32
CA TRP A 130 -1.50 -13.01 15.68
C TRP A 130 -0.06 -12.66 16.10
N LYS A 131 0.89 -13.58 15.88
CA LYS A 131 2.32 -13.34 16.15
C LYS A 131 2.86 -12.15 15.36
N LEU A 132 2.45 -11.98 14.10
CA LEU A 132 2.79 -10.78 13.33
C LEU A 132 2.21 -9.51 13.96
N GLY A 133 0.95 -9.55 14.42
CA GLY A 133 0.31 -8.45 15.14
C GLY A 133 1.11 -7.98 16.35
N ASP A 134 1.61 -8.91 17.17
CA ASP A 134 2.43 -8.56 18.34
C ASP A 134 3.80 -7.98 17.96
N ARG A 135 4.43 -8.50 16.89
CA ARG A 135 5.66 -7.91 16.34
C ARG A 135 5.43 -6.48 15.84
N PHE A 136 4.31 -6.22 15.17
CA PHE A 136 3.95 -4.87 14.71
C PHE A 136 3.70 -3.92 15.89
N LYS A 137 3.08 -4.37 16.99
CA LYS A 137 2.95 -3.57 18.21
C LYS A 137 4.32 -3.17 18.75
N LEU A 138 5.24 -4.13 18.90
CA LEU A 138 6.59 -3.86 19.40
C LEU A 138 7.36 -2.85 18.53
N ILE A 139 7.28 -2.99 17.19
CA ILE A 139 7.90 -2.05 16.26
C ILE A 139 7.28 -0.66 16.39
N ARG A 140 5.95 -0.57 16.48
CA ARG A 140 5.24 0.70 16.64
C ARG A 140 5.63 1.41 17.93
N ASP A 141 5.75 0.68 19.04
CA ASP A 141 6.14 1.24 20.33
C ASP A 141 7.60 1.71 20.34
N ARG A 142 8.51 0.92 19.75
CA ARG A 142 9.91 1.35 19.55
C ARG A 142 10.00 2.60 18.68
N TYR A 143 9.21 2.68 17.62
CA TYR A 143 9.19 3.85 16.74
C TYR A 143 8.64 5.09 17.45
N LYS A 144 7.58 4.95 18.25
CA LYS A 144 7.07 6.04 19.11
C LYS A 144 8.13 6.53 20.10
N ALA A 145 8.81 5.61 20.79
CA ALA A 145 9.88 5.94 21.73
C ALA A 145 11.06 6.64 21.03
N TYR A 146 11.46 6.17 19.84
CA TYR A 146 12.50 6.80 19.04
C TYR A 146 12.11 8.23 18.61
N LYS A 147 10.89 8.43 18.12
CA LYS A 147 10.38 9.77 17.79
C LYS A 147 10.32 10.69 19.00
N GLN A 148 9.97 10.17 20.18
CA GLN A 148 9.95 10.96 21.40
C GLN A 148 11.36 11.42 21.76
N LYS A 149 12.34 10.50 21.80
CA LYS A 149 13.75 10.83 22.04
C LYS A 149 14.29 11.87 21.07
N LEU A 150 13.94 11.76 19.78
CA LEU A 150 14.37 12.75 18.78
C LEU A 150 13.80 14.14 19.05
N ARG A 151 12.54 14.24 19.49
CA ARG A 151 11.93 15.52 19.88
C ARG A 151 12.58 16.09 21.13
N ASP A 152 12.83 15.25 22.14
CA ASP A 152 13.43 15.68 23.39
C ASP A 152 14.85 16.23 23.13
N GLN A 153 15.65 15.55 22.29
CA GLN A 153 16.97 16.05 21.86
C GLN A 153 16.90 17.39 21.11
N GLN A 154 15.93 17.55 20.21
CA GLN A 154 15.72 18.82 19.50
C GLN A 154 15.33 19.95 20.45
N LEU A 155 14.51 19.67 21.46
CA LEU A 155 14.13 20.65 22.48
C LEU A 155 15.35 21.04 23.34
N GLU A 156 16.14 20.07 23.80
CA GLU A 156 17.37 20.32 24.55
C GLU A 156 18.36 21.18 23.76
N GLU A 157 18.56 20.90 22.47
CA GLU A 157 19.45 21.70 21.62
C GLU A 157 18.93 23.14 21.45
N LEU A 158 17.62 23.32 21.29
CA LEU A 158 16.99 24.64 21.21
C LEU A 158 17.11 25.42 22.53
N GLU A 159 17.00 24.74 23.67
CA GLU A 159 17.19 25.34 24.99
C GLU A 159 18.62 25.82 25.19
N ILE A 160 19.62 25.01 24.81
CA ILE A 160 21.03 25.40 24.87
C ILE A 160 21.29 26.62 23.98
N ARG A 161 20.79 26.60 22.74
CA ARG A 161 20.92 27.74 21.81
C ARG A 161 20.23 28.99 22.35
N ARG A 162 19.09 28.86 23.01
CA ARG A 162 18.37 29.98 23.63
C ARG A 162 19.18 30.59 24.77
N LYS A 163 19.70 29.77 25.69
CA LYS A 163 20.54 30.23 26.81
C LYS A 163 21.79 30.94 26.31
N SER A 164 22.50 30.35 25.35
CA SER A 164 23.68 30.98 24.74
C SER A 164 23.36 32.33 24.08
N ARG A 165 22.20 32.43 23.40
CA ARG A 165 21.76 33.69 22.79
C ARG A 165 21.39 34.74 23.85
N GLU A 166 20.78 34.34 24.95
CA GLU A 166 20.45 35.23 26.07
C GLU A 166 21.71 35.75 26.77
N GLU A 167 22.70 34.88 27.03
CA GLU A 167 24.02 35.24 27.56
C GLU A 167 24.76 36.21 26.62
N ALA A 168 24.80 35.92 25.32
CA ALA A 168 25.43 36.79 24.34
C ALA A 168 24.76 38.17 24.25
N LYS A 169 23.42 38.22 24.38
CA LYS A 169 22.68 39.48 24.44
C LYS A 169 23.01 40.29 25.70
N ALA A 170 23.09 39.64 26.85
CA ALA A 170 23.43 40.30 28.11
C ALA A 170 24.85 40.91 28.05
N ILE A 171 25.83 40.18 27.51
CA ILE A 171 27.19 40.69 27.32
C ILE A 171 27.20 41.87 26.35
N LEU A 172 26.48 41.78 25.23
CA LEU A 172 26.39 42.86 24.24
C LEU A 172 25.74 44.13 24.83
N GLU A 173 24.70 43.96 25.65
CA GLU A 173 24.01 45.07 26.31
C GLU A 173 24.91 45.76 27.34
N GLN A 174 25.69 44.99 28.12
CA GLN A 174 26.71 45.52 29.02
C GLN A 174 27.79 46.29 28.25
N GLN A 175 28.33 45.73 27.17
CA GLN A 175 29.32 46.41 26.34
C GLN A 175 28.78 47.71 25.72
N LYS A 176 27.51 47.72 25.29
CA LYS A 176 26.85 48.94 24.79
C LYS A 176 26.74 49.99 25.87
N ALA A 177 26.30 49.63 27.08
CA ALA A 177 26.21 50.55 28.19
C ALA A 177 27.57 51.14 28.57
N GLU A 178 28.62 50.31 28.63
CA GLU A 178 30.00 50.79 28.87
C GLU A 178 30.49 51.73 27.77
N ASN A 179 30.24 51.39 26.50
CA ASN A 179 30.62 52.23 25.37
C ASN A 179 29.86 53.56 25.34
N GLU A 180 28.58 53.58 25.73
CA GLU A 180 27.81 54.81 25.87
C GLU A 180 28.38 55.73 26.95
N VAL A 181 28.83 55.17 28.08
CA VAL A 181 29.50 55.95 29.14
C VAL A 181 30.84 56.49 28.63
N LYS A 182 31.67 55.66 27.97
CA LYS A 182 32.94 56.12 27.37
C LYS A 182 32.73 57.26 26.39
N LYS A 183 31.74 57.15 25.51
CA LYS A 183 31.39 58.20 24.54
C LYS A 183 30.99 59.51 25.23
N LYS A 184 30.25 59.47 26.33
CA LYS A 184 29.90 60.67 27.12
C LYS A 184 31.12 61.35 27.73
N VAL A 185 32.10 60.56 28.18
CA VAL A 185 33.38 61.08 28.71
C VAL A 185 34.21 61.70 27.59
N GLU A 186 34.29 61.05 26.43
CA GLU A 186 34.98 61.57 25.24
C GLU A 186 34.36 62.89 24.77
N GLU A 187 33.04 62.97 24.61
CA GLU A 187 32.34 64.20 24.19
C GLU A 187 32.58 65.37 25.17
N ARG A 188 32.65 65.05 26.47
CA ARG A 188 32.95 66.01 27.52
C ARG A 188 34.38 66.55 27.41
N LEU A 189 35.36 65.67 27.18
CA LEU A 189 36.78 66.03 27.05
C LEU A 189 37.11 66.65 25.68
N GLU A 190 36.39 66.32 24.62
CA GLU A 190 36.59 66.86 23.27
C GLU A 190 36.44 68.40 23.26
N ARG A 191 35.55 68.94 24.09
CA ARG A 191 35.39 70.39 24.28
C ARG A 191 36.68 71.04 24.80
N TYR A 192 37.33 70.40 25.77
CA TYR A 192 38.60 70.86 26.32
C TYR A 192 39.73 70.69 25.31
N SER A 193 39.82 69.55 24.61
CA SER A 193 40.84 69.33 23.56
C SER A 193 40.73 70.37 22.44
N ARG A 194 39.53 70.66 21.95
CA ARG A 194 39.31 71.69 20.93
C ARG A 194 39.73 73.08 21.42
N ASN A 195 39.43 73.41 22.68
CA ASN A 195 39.84 74.68 23.27
C ASN A 195 41.36 74.77 23.42
N MET A 196 42.00 73.73 23.97
CA MET A 196 43.45 73.68 24.14
C MET A 196 44.21 73.76 22.81
N LYS A 197 43.74 73.09 21.75
CA LYS A 197 44.30 73.23 20.40
C LYS A 197 44.28 74.69 19.93
N SER A 198 43.19 75.42 20.19
CA SER A 198 43.09 76.84 19.87
C SER A 198 44.05 77.69 20.70
N ILE A 199 44.12 77.44 22.02
CA ILE A 199 45.01 78.14 22.95
C ILE A 199 46.47 77.98 22.53
N VAL A 200 46.91 76.75 22.27
CA VAL A 200 48.27 76.45 21.82
C VAL A 200 48.59 77.20 20.52
N PHE A 201 47.67 77.21 19.56
CA PHE A 201 47.85 77.95 18.30
C PHE A 201 47.97 79.48 18.53
N GLN A 202 47.10 80.06 19.35
CA GLN A 202 47.10 81.49 19.65
C GLN A 202 48.39 81.90 20.39
N ILE A 203 48.83 81.09 21.35
CA ILE A 203 50.04 81.33 22.12
C ILE A 203 51.28 81.23 21.23
N ASN A 204 51.37 80.20 20.39
CA ASN A 204 52.45 80.07 19.42
C ASN A 204 52.52 81.29 18.48
N LYS A 205 51.37 81.80 18.03
CA LYS A 205 51.33 82.99 17.16
C LYS A 205 51.74 84.27 17.89
N ARG A 206 51.30 84.47 19.14
CA ARG A 206 51.48 85.73 19.89
C ARG A 206 52.81 85.81 20.64
N TYR A 207 53.30 84.69 21.17
CA TYR A 207 54.41 84.68 22.11
C TYR A 207 55.71 84.08 21.56
N LEU A 208 55.65 83.25 20.51
CA LEU A 208 56.84 82.57 19.99
C LEU A 208 57.76 83.51 19.21
N ALA A 209 59.00 83.65 19.69
CA ALA A 209 60.08 84.29 18.93
C ALA A 209 60.67 83.31 17.92
N ARG A 210 61.28 83.81 16.83
CA ARG A 210 61.82 83.02 15.70
C ARG A 210 62.87 81.94 16.07
N LYS A 211 63.34 81.89 17.33
CA LYS A 211 64.39 80.99 17.82
C LYS A 211 63.91 79.90 18.80
N ARG A 212 62.61 79.81 19.11
CA ARG A 212 62.05 78.80 20.05
C ARG A 212 61.20 77.78 19.30
N SER A 213 61.21 76.53 19.77
CA SER A 213 60.28 75.50 19.31
C SER A 213 58.83 75.81 19.69
N PRO A 214 57.88 75.54 18.79
CA PRO A 214 56.48 75.77 19.08
C PRO A 214 55.98 74.81 20.17
N LEU A 215 54.92 75.22 20.84
CA LEU A 215 54.16 74.34 21.72
C LEU A 215 53.35 73.35 20.88
N ARG A 216 53.34 72.09 21.30
CA ARG A 216 52.52 71.01 20.74
C ARG A 216 51.49 70.56 21.76
N PHE A 217 50.25 70.40 21.28
CA PHE A 217 49.18 69.75 22.01
C PHE A 217 49.21 68.24 21.73
N VAL A 218 49.18 67.41 22.78
CA VAL A 218 49.04 65.96 22.69
C VAL A 218 47.71 65.55 23.27
N ASP A 219 46.96 64.77 22.48
CA ASP A 219 45.59 64.37 22.75
C ASP A 219 45.51 62.87 23.05
N ASN A 220 45.55 62.50 24.33
CA ASN A 220 45.45 61.11 24.79
C ASN A 220 44.11 60.86 25.51
N ILE A 221 43.05 61.60 25.13
CA ILE A 221 41.73 61.52 25.77
C ILE A 221 41.16 60.11 25.70
N ALA A 222 41.20 59.49 24.52
CA ALA A 222 40.55 58.21 24.28
C ALA A 222 41.22 57.04 25.04
N GLU A 223 42.52 57.16 25.30
CA GLU A 223 43.31 56.10 25.94
C GLU A 223 43.42 56.31 27.45
N ASN A 224 43.91 57.48 27.88
CA ASN A 224 44.24 57.75 29.28
C ASN A 224 43.36 58.83 29.92
N GLY A 225 42.52 59.53 29.15
CA GLY A 225 41.73 60.67 29.64
C GLY A 225 42.58 61.87 30.02
N GLU A 226 43.71 62.02 29.34
CA GLU A 226 44.73 63.02 29.61
C GLU A 226 45.02 63.86 28.35
N CYS A 227 45.21 65.16 28.54
CA CYS A 227 45.63 66.10 27.51
C CYS A 227 46.77 66.94 28.04
N PHE A 228 47.84 67.14 27.27
CA PHE A 228 48.93 67.99 27.75
C PHE A 228 49.53 68.85 26.66
N ILE A 229 50.16 69.93 27.11
CA ILE A 229 50.92 70.88 26.28
C ILE A 229 52.39 70.66 26.60
N LYS A 230 53.20 70.42 25.58
CA LYS A 230 54.66 70.30 25.69
C LYS A 230 55.37 71.15 24.63
N ASN A 231 56.66 71.43 24.83
CA ASN A 231 57.49 71.97 23.75
C ASN A 231 57.68 70.88 22.68
N GLU A 232 57.72 71.26 21.39
CA GLU A 232 57.92 70.30 20.30
C GLU A 232 59.25 69.52 20.43
N ASP A 233 60.30 70.18 20.94
CA ASP A 233 61.63 69.58 21.13
C ASP A 233 61.74 68.67 22.37
N ALA A 234 60.67 68.52 23.16
CA ALA A 234 60.72 67.72 24.39
C ALA A 234 60.85 66.22 24.07
N PRO A 235 61.90 65.53 24.58
CA PRO A 235 62.24 64.17 24.17
C PRO A 235 61.28 63.11 24.72
N THR A 236 60.60 63.40 25.85
CA THR A 236 59.67 62.47 26.50
C THR A 236 58.32 63.15 26.75
N ASP A 237 57.23 62.39 26.72
CA ASP A 237 55.89 62.87 27.08
C ASP A 237 55.75 63.28 28.56
N LYS A 238 56.72 62.93 29.40
CA LYS A 238 56.79 63.30 30.82
C LYS A 238 57.17 64.78 31.04
N ASP A 239 57.77 65.41 30.04
CA ASP A 239 58.26 66.80 30.08
C ASP A 239 57.18 67.77 29.56
N TYR A 240 55.95 67.61 30.04
CA TYR A 240 54.85 68.53 29.76
C TYR A 240 54.97 69.81 30.59
N LEU A 241 54.38 70.89 30.07
CA LEU A 241 54.23 72.16 30.79
C LEU A 241 52.92 72.19 31.57
N ILE A 242 51.83 71.75 30.92
CA ILE A 242 50.49 71.70 31.52
C ILE A 242 49.85 70.36 31.16
N LEU A 243 49.30 69.68 32.15
CA LEU A 243 48.54 68.43 32.01
C LEU A 243 47.12 68.63 32.53
N LEU A 244 46.14 68.41 31.65
CA LEU A 244 44.74 68.19 32.00
C LEU A 244 44.50 66.69 32.15
N PHE A 245 43.92 66.29 33.26
CA PHE A 245 43.54 64.90 33.49
C PHE A 245 42.23 64.81 34.28
N ILE A 246 41.54 63.69 34.12
CA ILE A 246 40.41 63.32 34.97
C ILE A 246 40.82 62.15 35.83
N ASN A 247 40.72 62.33 37.16
CA ASN A 247 40.93 61.25 38.11
C ASN A 247 39.85 60.17 37.96
N GLY A 248 40.24 58.90 38.03
CA GLY A 248 39.32 57.77 38.05
C GLY A 248 39.79 56.64 37.15
N ASP A 249 39.59 55.42 37.62
CA ASP A 249 39.98 54.21 36.91
C ASP A 249 38.87 53.75 35.96
N SER A 250 37.62 54.16 36.23
CA SER A 250 36.44 53.84 35.42
C SER A 250 35.87 55.07 34.70
N ALA A 251 35.25 54.86 33.53
CA ALA A 251 34.59 55.92 32.76
C ALA A 251 33.44 56.59 33.54
N VAL A 252 32.78 55.87 34.45
CA VAL A 252 31.71 56.44 35.29
C VAL A 252 32.28 57.43 36.31
N GLU A 253 33.41 57.07 36.95
CA GLU A 253 34.10 57.95 37.90
C GLU A 253 34.61 59.20 37.19
N ARG A 254 35.16 59.04 35.99
CA ARG A 254 35.63 60.16 35.16
C ARG A 254 34.52 61.12 34.74
N LEU A 255 33.28 60.62 34.59
CA LEU A 255 32.14 61.49 34.30
C LEU A 255 31.75 62.35 35.52
N SER A 256 31.89 61.81 36.73
CA SER A 256 31.54 62.51 37.98
C SER A 256 32.65 63.42 38.50
N ASN A 257 33.91 63.09 38.21
CA ASN A 257 35.05 63.79 38.79
C ASN A 257 35.34 65.13 38.09
N PRO A 258 35.80 66.13 38.86
CA PRO A 258 36.25 67.41 38.31
C PRO A 258 37.52 67.23 37.50
N ILE A 259 37.71 68.11 36.53
CA ILE A 259 38.92 68.12 35.69
C ILE A 259 40.04 68.77 36.48
N SER A 260 41.20 68.12 36.50
CA SER A 260 42.37 68.58 37.23
C SER A 260 43.41 69.09 36.25
N ILE A 261 43.96 70.26 36.52
CA ILE A 261 45.04 70.89 35.76
C ILE A 261 46.28 70.87 36.64
N GLU A 262 47.30 70.15 36.20
CA GLU A 262 48.64 70.21 36.77
C GLU A 262 49.49 71.17 35.93
N ASP A 263 50.06 72.16 36.61
CA ASP A 263 50.94 73.15 36.01
C ASP A 263 52.37 72.96 36.53
N LYS A 264 53.29 72.58 35.62
CA LYS A 264 54.72 72.43 35.93
C LYS A 264 55.50 73.73 35.76
N THR A 265 54.87 74.80 35.25
CA THR A 265 55.52 76.10 35.06
C THR A 265 55.66 76.90 36.36
N ASP A 266 54.77 76.67 37.33
CA ASP A 266 54.79 77.28 38.67
C ASP A 266 54.45 76.27 39.78
N MET A 267 55.44 75.91 40.61
CA MET A 267 55.32 75.19 41.91
C MET A 267 54.48 73.89 41.95
N GLY A 268 54.06 73.32 40.82
CA GLY A 268 53.37 72.01 40.78
C GLY A 268 51.96 72.01 41.36
N ASN A 269 51.27 73.15 41.38
CA ASN A 269 49.94 73.25 41.99
C ASN A 269 48.86 72.60 41.10
N ILE A 270 48.12 71.63 41.65
CA ILE A 270 46.98 71.01 40.98
C ILE A 270 45.72 71.84 41.24
N LYS A 271 45.13 72.41 40.20
CA LYS A 271 43.88 73.17 40.27
C LYS A 271 42.72 72.35 39.72
N LYS A 272 41.62 72.27 40.46
CA LYS A 272 40.43 71.48 40.08
C LYS A 272 39.36 72.43 39.55
N PHE A 273 38.77 72.06 38.42
CA PHE A 273 37.70 72.81 37.76
C PHE A 273 36.49 71.92 37.54
N GLU A 274 35.30 72.50 37.70
CA GLU A 274 34.10 71.76 37.37
C GLU A 274 33.97 71.56 35.85
N PRO A 275 33.27 70.48 35.42
CA PRO A 275 32.65 70.35 34.10
C PRO A 275 32.33 71.61 33.28
N LYS A 276 31.74 72.60 33.94
CA LYS A 276 31.07 73.74 33.30
C LYS A 276 32.05 74.89 33.11
N ASP A 277 33.15 74.89 33.86
CA ASP A 277 34.09 76.00 33.97
C ASP A 277 35.25 75.82 32.96
N ILE A 278 34.89 75.46 31.71
CA ILE A 278 35.84 75.26 30.61
C ILE A 278 36.61 76.56 30.31
N PHE A 279 35.92 77.69 30.39
CA PHE A 279 36.51 79.00 30.09
C PHE A 279 37.45 79.46 31.20
N ASP A 280 37.08 79.26 32.46
CA ASP A 280 37.95 79.61 33.60
C ASP A 280 39.22 78.76 33.63
N ALA A 281 39.11 77.48 33.28
CA ALA A 281 40.25 76.59 33.07
C ALA A 281 41.15 77.07 31.93
N SER A 282 40.55 77.51 30.82
CA SER A 282 41.25 78.08 29.67
C SER A 282 42.02 79.34 30.01
N ASP A 283 41.36 80.28 30.67
CA ASP A 283 41.94 81.58 31.03
C ASP A 283 43.11 81.38 31.98
N PHE A 284 42.99 80.43 32.92
CA PHE A 284 44.09 80.02 33.79
C PHE A 284 45.30 79.49 33.01
N ILE A 285 45.10 78.60 32.03
CA ILE A 285 46.20 78.06 31.19
C ILE A 285 46.87 79.18 30.38
N ILE A 286 46.08 80.07 29.78
CA ILE A 286 46.58 81.20 28.99
C ILE A 286 47.43 82.12 29.86
N GLU A 287 46.92 82.49 31.04
CA GLU A 287 47.60 83.36 31.99
C GLU A 287 48.94 82.75 32.44
N ARG A 288 48.94 81.46 32.80
CA ARG A 288 50.17 80.76 33.24
C ARG A 288 51.22 80.68 32.15
N LEU A 289 50.83 80.28 30.95
CA LEU A 289 51.75 80.25 29.82
C LEU A 289 52.27 81.65 29.48
N ALA A 290 51.41 82.68 29.48
CA ALA A 290 51.83 84.05 29.23
C ALA A 290 52.87 84.54 30.26
N ILE A 291 52.64 84.28 31.55
CA ILE A 291 53.58 84.61 32.64
C ILE A 291 54.92 83.90 32.42
N MET A 292 54.90 82.59 32.11
CA MET A 292 56.11 81.83 31.80
C MET A 292 56.90 82.47 30.65
N PHE A 293 56.24 82.78 29.53
CA PHE A 293 56.88 83.41 28.36
C PHE A 293 57.43 84.81 28.68
N ASP A 294 56.72 85.61 29.47
CA ASP A 294 57.16 86.95 29.83
C ASP A 294 58.35 86.92 30.81
N ASN A 295 58.38 85.96 31.74
CA ASN A 295 59.52 85.74 32.64
C ASN A 295 60.76 85.31 31.87
N GLU A 296 60.63 84.37 30.93
CA GLU A 296 61.74 83.97 30.06
C GLU A 296 62.28 85.13 29.23
N ARG A 297 61.40 85.99 28.68
CA ARG A 297 61.82 87.19 27.92
C ARG A 297 62.56 88.20 28.78
N LYS A 298 62.13 88.41 30.02
CA LYS A 298 62.85 89.27 30.98
C LYS A 298 64.24 88.72 31.25
N LEU A 299 64.35 87.40 31.46
CA LEU A 299 65.63 86.73 31.71
C LEU A 299 66.58 86.85 30.51
N GLN A 300 66.08 86.68 29.28
CA GLN A 300 66.87 86.87 28.05
C GLN A 300 67.30 88.32 27.81
N LYS A 301 66.60 89.32 28.36
CA LYS A 301 66.98 90.73 28.26
C LYS A 301 67.97 91.16 29.35
N SER A 302 68.06 90.40 30.45
CA SER A 302 69.01 90.64 31.55
C SER A 302 70.37 89.95 31.38
N ILE A 303 70.49 89.10 30.36
CA ILE A 303 71.72 88.43 29.91
C ILE A 303 72.26 89.20 28.70
#